data_AF-A0A1G3UR30-F1
#
_entry.id   AF-A0A1G3UR30-F1
#
_cell.length_a   1.000
_cell.length_b   1.000
_cell.length_c   1.000
_cell.angle_alpha   90.00
_cell.angle_beta   90.00
_cell.angle_gamma   90.00
#
_symmetry.space_group_name_H-M   'P 1'
#
loop_
_entity.id
_entity.type
_entity.pdbx_description
1 polymer ?
#
loop_
_entity_poly.entity_id
_entity_poly.type
_entity_poly.pdbx_seq_one_letter_code
_entity_poly.pdbx_strand_id
1 'polypeptide(L)'
;MDDTLGVSILVNAGNAPWRRSFDLAHELFHLVTWNIFPHEEIGDGTKKTKPEQHANIFASSLLLPQEHLIASLKEISSHQEIKMVDVTEIAKDFKVSSEAVLWRLVNLKYSKERWSRKSWKTRDSGIWIETCVGTSMRNINHPSFLDGISLLPADV
;
A
#
# COMPACT_ATOMS: atom_id res chain seq x y z
N MET A 1 20.93 -19.66 11.09
CA MET A 1 20.62 -19.80 9.65
C MET A 1 21.26 -21.09 9.19
N ASP A 2 20.60 -21.85 8.32
CA ASP A 2 21.24 -23.01 7.72
C ASP A 2 22.24 -22.51 6.67
N ASP A 3 23.53 -22.75 6.87
CA ASP A 3 24.61 -22.22 6.02
C ASP A 3 24.54 -22.77 4.58
N THR A 4 23.74 -23.81 4.34
CA THR A 4 23.55 -24.42 3.02
C THR A 4 22.39 -23.85 2.19
N LEU A 5 21.34 -23.29 2.80
CA LEU A 5 20.12 -22.87 2.09
C LEU A 5 19.93 -21.34 1.99
N GLY A 6 20.69 -20.55 2.75
CA GLY A 6 20.62 -19.09 2.70
C GLY A 6 19.27 -18.52 3.18
N VAL A 7 18.98 -17.28 2.77
CA VAL A 7 17.77 -16.55 3.19
C VAL A 7 16.65 -16.77 2.18
N SER A 8 15.43 -17.02 2.67
CA SER A 8 14.26 -17.32 1.84
C SER A 8 13.06 -16.44 2.20
N ILE A 9 12.27 -16.06 1.19
CA ILE A 9 10.96 -15.41 1.35
C ILE A 9 9.88 -16.42 0.99
N LEU A 10 8.88 -16.59 1.86
CA LEU A 10 7.67 -17.36 1.55
C LEU A 10 6.56 -16.42 1.10
N VAL A 11 5.94 -16.74 -0.03
CA VAL A 11 4.80 -16.00 -0.58
C VAL A 11 3.64 -16.95 -0.79
N ASN A 12 2.44 -16.57 -0.34
CA ASN A 12 1.24 -17.37 -0.55
C ASN A 12 0.84 -17.38 -2.04
N ALA A 13 0.90 -18.55 -2.68
CA ALA A 13 0.56 -18.73 -4.09
C ALA A 13 -0.92 -18.47 -4.41
N GLY A 14 -1.82 -18.58 -3.42
CA GLY A 14 -3.24 -18.27 -3.56
C GLY A 14 -3.55 -16.77 -3.59
N ASN A 15 -2.60 -15.92 -3.19
CA ASN A 15 -2.79 -14.47 -3.23
C ASN A 15 -2.79 -13.96 -4.68
N ALA A 16 -3.62 -12.95 -4.95
CA ALA A 16 -3.63 -12.27 -6.24
C ALA A 16 -2.23 -11.77 -6.62
N PRO A 17 -1.85 -11.75 -7.91
CA PRO A 17 -0.49 -11.42 -8.35
C PRO A 17 0.07 -10.11 -7.78
N TRP A 18 -0.73 -9.04 -7.76
CA TRP A 18 -0.33 -7.75 -7.19
C TRP A 18 -0.06 -7.82 -5.67
N ARG A 19 -0.84 -8.64 -4.95
CA ARG A 19 -0.64 -8.84 -3.52
C ARG A 19 0.65 -9.61 -3.26
N ARG A 20 0.95 -10.62 -4.07
CA ARG A 20 2.23 -11.33 -4.02
C ARG A 20 3.42 -10.41 -4.27
N SER A 21 3.33 -9.49 -5.23
CA SER A 21 4.38 -8.49 -5.46
C SER A 21 4.58 -7.57 -4.26
N PHE A 22 3.49 -7.14 -3.61
CA PHE A 22 3.55 -6.31 -2.41
C PHE A 22 4.16 -7.06 -1.23
N ASP A 23 3.66 -8.27 -0.94
CA ASP A 23 4.16 -9.12 0.15
C ASP A 23 5.66 -9.42 -0.09
N LEU A 24 6.06 -9.75 -1.33
CA LEU A 24 7.48 -9.97 -1.66
C LEU A 24 8.35 -8.74 -1.39
N ALA A 25 7.89 -7.54 -1.79
CA ALA A 25 8.62 -6.30 -1.55
C ALA A 25 8.69 -5.94 -0.06
N HIS A 26 7.63 -6.26 0.70
CA HIS A 26 7.56 -6.10 2.15
C HIS A 26 8.57 -7.02 2.84
N GLU A 27 8.58 -8.30 2.51
CA GLU A 27 9.54 -9.25 3.08
C GLU A 27 10.98 -8.94 2.67
N LEU A 28 11.19 -8.45 1.44
CA LEU A 28 12.51 -7.99 1.00
C LEU A 28 13.05 -6.88 1.92
N PHE A 29 12.21 -5.94 2.38
CA PHE A 29 12.63 -4.92 3.34
C PHE A 29 13.17 -5.56 4.61
N HIS A 30 12.45 -6.52 5.18
CA HIS A 30 12.87 -7.23 6.40
C HIS A 30 14.19 -7.97 6.21
N LEU A 31 14.40 -8.57 5.04
CA LEU A 31 15.67 -9.21 4.73
C LEU A 31 16.84 -8.22 4.63
N VAL A 32 16.68 -7.13 3.89
CA VAL A 32 17.79 -6.17 3.69
C VAL A 32 18.05 -5.32 4.94
N THR A 33 17.09 -5.22 5.84
CA THR A 33 17.20 -4.50 7.12
C THR A 33 17.33 -5.41 8.33
N TRP A 34 17.60 -6.70 8.12
CA TRP A 34 17.64 -7.74 9.16
C TRP A 34 18.52 -7.38 10.37
N ASN A 35 19.66 -6.74 10.13
CA ASN A 35 20.60 -6.36 11.19
C ASN A 35 20.40 -4.92 11.71
N ILE A 36 19.38 -4.21 11.23
CA ILE A 36 19.10 -2.82 11.59
C ILE A 36 18.02 -2.75 12.66
N PHE A 37 16.96 -3.54 12.52
CA PHE A 37 15.85 -3.58 13.49
C PHE A 37 15.95 -4.84 14.36
N PRO A 38 15.91 -4.72 15.70
CA PRO A 38 15.82 -5.88 16.57
C PRO A 38 14.54 -6.68 16.27
N HIS A 39 14.59 -8.00 16.44
CA HIS A 39 13.43 -8.86 16.17
C HIS A 39 12.24 -8.52 17.10
N GLU A 40 12.55 -8.06 18.31
CA GLU A 40 11.58 -7.61 19.30
C GLU A 40 10.81 -6.37 18.84
N GLU A 41 11.43 -5.54 17.97
CA GLU A 41 10.79 -4.37 17.37
C GLU A 41 9.95 -4.71 16.14
N ILE A 42 10.12 -5.88 15.53
CA ILE A 42 9.30 -6.30 14.37
C ILE A 42 7.89 -6.72 14.83
N GLY A 43 7.73 -7.10 16.10
CA GLY A 43 6.43 -7.41 16.71
C GLY A 43 5.91 -8.80 16.31
N ASP A 44 4.87 -9.26 17.02
CA ASP A 44 4.24 -10.58 16.81
C ASP A 44 3.07 -10.54 15.80
N GLY A 45 2.96 -9.45 15.05
CA GLY A 45 1.83 -9.20 14.14
C GLY A 45 0.57 -8.66 14.80
N THR A 46 0.51 -8.52 16.14
CA THR A 46 -0.66 -7.97 16.85
C THR A 46 -0.68 -6.44 16.88
N LYS A 47 0.47 -5.79 16.71
CA LYS A 47 0.61 -4.32 16.67
C LYS A 47 1.51 -3.91 15.51
N LYS A 48 1.11 -2.85 14.80
CA LYS A 48 1.96 -2.26 13.76
C LYS A 48 3.14 -1.53 14.38
N THR A 49 4.31 -2.13 14.28
CA THR A 49 5.58 -1.56 14.73
C THR A 49 6.14 -0.56 13.71
N LYS A 50 7.17 0.20 14.08
CA LYS A 50 7.84 1.11 13.13
C LYS A 50 8.49 0.35 11.96
N PRO A 51 9.19 -0.79 12.16
CA PRO A 51 9.69 -1.61 11.06
C PRO A 51 8.60 -2.03 10.08
N GLU A 52 7.45 -2.49 10.57
CA GLU A 52 6.31 -2.86 9.71
C GLU A 52 5.76 -1.67 8.89
N GLN A 53 5.74 -0.48 9.47
CA GLN A 53 5.35 0.73 8.74
C GLN A 53 6.38 1.10 7.67
N HIS A 54 7.67 0.98 7.98
CA HIS A 54 8.74 1.22 7.01
C HIS A 54 8.71 0.19 5.88
N ALA A 55 8.44 -1.09 6.17
CA ALA A 55 8.29 -2.14 5.18
C ALA A 55 7.15 -1.83 4.20
N ASN A 56 5.99 -1.39 4.71
CA ASN A 56 4.88 -0.95 3.87
C ASN A 56 5.24 0.25 2.98
N ILE A 57 5.94 1.25 3.54
CA ILE A 57 6.40 2.43 2.78
C ILE A 57 7.43 2.03 1.71
N PHE A 58 8.35 1.13 2.05
CA PHE A 58 9.36 0.60 1.15
C PHE A 58 8.70 -0.14 -0.01
N ALA A 59 7.82 -1.10 0.27
CA ALA A 59 7.11 -1.88 -0.74
C ALA A 59 6.31 -0.97 -1.70
N SER A 60 5.57 -0.01 -1.14
CA SER A 60 4.82 0.99 -1.91
C SER A 60 5.76 1.84 -2.79
N SER A 61 6.91 2.25 -2.26
CA SER A 61 7.87 3.08 -3.00
C SER A 61 8.62 2.31 -4.10
N LEU A 62 8.89 1.03 -3.86
CA LEU A 62 9.55 0.14 -4.81
C LEU A 62 8.62 -0.20 -5.98
N LEU A 63 7.36 -0.54 -5.70
CA LEU A 63 6.38 -0.94 -6.71
C LEU A 63 5.77 0.25 -7.45
N LEU A 64 5.69 1.42 -6.79
CA LEU A 64 5.18 2.65 -7.39
C LEU A 64 6.22 3.79 -7.24
N PRO A 65 7.30 3.75 -8.04
CA PRO A 65 8.30 4.81 -8.07
C PRO A 65 7.64 6.16 -8.38
N GLN A 66 7.98 7.18 -7.58
CA GLN A 66 7.33 8.49 -7.66
C GLN A 66 7.39 9.09 -9.06
N GLU A 67 8.58 9.15 -9.66
CA GLU A 67 8.78 9.78 -10.97
C GLU A 67 7.93 9.12 -12.06
N HIS A 68 7.89 7.79 -12.06
CA HIS A 68 7.15 7.03 -13.06
C HIS A 68 5.64 7.14 -12.84
N LEU A 69 5.18 7.04 -11.60
CA LEU A 69 3.76 7.21 -11.26
C LEU A 69 3.26 8.60 -11.68
N ILE A 70 4.02 9.66 -11.38
CA ILE A 70 3.63 11.02 -11.75
C ILE A 70 3.69 11.23 -13.27
N ALA A 71 4.65 10.62 -13.97
CA ALA A 71 4.71 10.68 -15.43
C ALA A 71 3.49 10.00 -16.06
N SER A 72 3.14 8.78 -15.65
CA SER A 72 1.96 8.05 -16.14
C SER A 72 0.67 8.80 -15.85
N LEU A 73 0.55 9.41 -14.65
CA LEU A 73 -0.59 10.27 -14.34
C LEU A 73 -0.72 11.44 -15.31
N LYS A 74 0.39 12.14 -15.62
CA LYS A 74 0.36 13.29 -16.54
C LYS A 74 0.01 12.91 -17.96
N GLU A 75 0.43 11.73 -18.41
CA GLU A 75 0.12 11.21 -19.74
C GLU A 75 -1.38 10.91 -19.90
N ILE A 76 -1.99 10.33 -18.88
CA ILE A 76 -3.39 9.89 -18.91
C ILE A 76 -4.35 11.04 -18.53
N SER A 77 -3.95 11.92 -17.59
CA SER A 77 -4.80 13.00 -17.11
C SER A 77 -4.78 14.22 -18.04
N SER A 78 -5.59 14.19 -19.09
CA SER A 78 -5.74 15.27 -20.07
C SER A 78 -6.39 16.56 -19.51
N HIS A 79 -7.10 16.50 -18.38
CA HIS A 79 -8.00 17.57 -17.94
C HIS A 79 -7.82 18.05 -16.48
N GLN A 80 -6.60 17.96 -15.92
CA GLN A 80 -6.31 18.35 -14.53
C GLN A 80 -7.10 17.58 -13.45
N GLU A 81 -7.97 16.64 -13.82
CA GLU A 81 -8.80 15.85 -12.92
C GLU A 81 -8.45 14.37 -13.05
N ILE A 82 -8.11 13.71 -11.94
CA ILE A 82 -7.88 12.25 -11.87
C ILE A 82 -9.21 11.54 -11.67
N LYS A 83 -9.53 10.62 -12.57
CA LYS A 83 -10.67 9.71 -12.50
C LYS A 83 -10.21 8.32 -12.06
N MET A 84 -11.13 7.52 -11.51
CA MET A 84 -10.82 6.16 -11.11
C MET A 84 -10.47 5.23 -12.27
N VAL A 85 -10.94 5.53 -13.48
CA VAL A 85 -10.50 4.81 -14.68
C VAL A 85 -9.00 5.01 -14.91
N ASP A 86 -8.49 6.23 -14.75
CA ASP A 86 -7.06 6.54 -14.83
C ASP A 86 -6.26 5.80 -13.74
N VAL A 87 -6.78 5.78 -12.50
CA VAL A 87 -6.16 5.02 -11.39
C VAL A 87 -6.10 3.53 -11.69
N THR A 88 -7.16 2.98 -12.29
CA THR A 88 -7.25 1.56 -12.62
C THR A 88 -6.31 1.19 -13.78
N GLU A 89 -6.19 2.08 -14.76
CA GLU A 89 -5.24 1.94 -15.87
C GLU A 89 -3.79 1.93 -15.36
N ILE A 90 -3.43 2.90 -14.53
CA ILE A 90 -2.11 2.95 -13.88
C ILE A 90 -1.87 1.70 -13.02
N ALA A 91 -2.85 1.27 -12.23
CA ALA A 91 -2.71 0.09 -11.39
C ALA A 91 -2.39 -1.17 -12.23
N LYS A 92 -3.04 -1.31 -13.39
CA LYS A 92 -2.77 -2.39 -14.34
C LYS A 92 -1.34 -2.33 -14.88
N ASP A 93 -0.87 -1.14 -15.26
CA ASP A 93 0.47 -0.95 -15.83
C ASP A 93 1.58 -1.26 -14.82
N PHE A 94 1.40 -0.78 -13.59
CA PHE A 94 2.32 -1.07 -12.47
C PHE A 94 2.09 -2.44 -11.83
N LYS A 95 1.08 -3.19 -12.27
CA LYS A 95 0.70 -4.52 -11.74
C LYS A 95 0.46 -4.51 -10.23
N VAL A 96 -0.18 -3.45 -9.74
CA VAL A 96 -0.59 -3.28 -8.34
C VAL A 96 -2.12 -3.19 -8.22
N SER A 97 -2.66 -3.12 -7.00
CA SER A 97 -4.07 -2.77 -6.82
C SER A 97 -4.31 -1.28 -7.02
N SER A 98 -5.52 -0.89 -7.43
CA SER A 98 -5.91 0.51 -7.50
C SER A 98 -5.82 1.21 -6.13
N GLU A 99 -6.07 0.48 -5.05
CA GLU A 99 -5.90 0.96 -3.68
C GLU A 99 -4.43 1.34 -3.39
N ALA A 100 -3.45 0.54 -3.82
CA ALA A 100 -2.04 0.85 -3.64
C ALA A 100 -1.64 2.16 -4.35
N VAL A 101 -2.18 2.40 -5.55
CA VAL A 101 -1.99 3.67 -6.28
C VAL A 101 -2.56 4.85 -5.48
N LEU A 102 -3.80 4.74 -4.99
CA LEU A 102 -4.44 5.80 -4.21
C LEU A 102 -3.65 6.14 -2.94
N TRP A 103 -3.24 5.13 -2.17
CA TRP A 103 -2.41 5.33 -0.98
C TRP A 103 -1.05 5.95 -1.31
N ARG A 104 -0.44 5.54 -2.43
CA ARG A 104 0.82 6.14 -2.87
C ARG A 104 0.65 7.62 -3.17
N LEU A 105 -0.43 8.01 -3.83
CA LEU A 105 -0.71 9.42 -4.14
C LEU A 105 -0.98 10.25 -2.89
N VAL A 106 -1.67 9.68 -1.89
CA VAL A 106 -1.83 10.29 -0.57
C VAL A 106 -0.47 10.51 0.09
N ASN A 107 0.41 9.51 0.09
CA ASN A 107 1.75 9.59 0.69
C ASN A 107 2.65 10.62 -0.01
N LEU A 108 2.51 10.75 -1.34
CA LEU A 108 3.22 11.76 -2.14
C LEU A 108 2.62 13.17 -2.01
N LYS A 109 1.54 13.34 -1.24
CA LYS A 109 0.79 14.60 -1.10
C LYS A 109 0.40 15.19 -2.46
N TYR A 110 0.12 14.33 -3.44
CA TYR A 110 -0.26 14.76 -4.78
C TYR A 110 -1.60 15.51 -4.70
N SER A 111 -1.59 16.81 -5.01
CA SER A 111 -2.56 17.78 -4.48
C SER A 111 -4.02 17.47 -4.83
N LYS A 112 -4.89 17.79 -3.87
CA LYS A 112 -6.33 17.52 -3.81
C LYS A 112 -7.16 18.33 -4.83
N GLU A 113 -6.61 19.43 -5.34
CA GLU A 113 -7.24 20.33 -6.33
C GLU A 113 -7.49 19.68 -7.68
N ARG A 114 -6.91 18.50 -7.91
CA ARG A 114 -6.98 17.71 -9.14
C ARG A 114 -7.87 16.47 -9.04
N TRP A 115 -8.68 16.33 -7.99
CA TRP A 115 -9.52 15.14 -7.81
C TRP A 115 -10.99 15.45 -8.06
N SER A 116 -11.68 14.55 -8.76
CA SER A 116 -13.13 14.68 -8.94
C SER A 116 -13.86 14.56 -7.62
N ARG A 117 -14.80 15.48 -7.38
CA ARG A 117 -15.52 15.65 -6.11
C ARG A 117 -16.59 14.58 -5.84
N LYS A 118 -16.59 13.46 -6.59
CA LYS A 118 -17.54 12.36 -6.41
C LYS A 118 -16.98 11.36 -5.39
N SER A 119 -17.77 11.04 -4.37
CA SER A 119 -17.39 10.18 -3.25
C SER A 119 -16.95 8.81 -3.76
N TRP A 120 -15.71 8.42 -3.43
CA TRP A 120 -15.16 7.13 -3.83
C TRP A 120 -15.46 6.09 -2.75
N LYS A 121 -16.22 5.06 -3.11
CA LYS A 121 -16.43 3.86 -2.31
C LYS A 121 -15.53 2.76 -2.87
N THR A 122 -14.54 2.32 -2.10
CA THR A 122 -13.74 1.14 -2.48
C THR A 122 -14.60 -0.11 -2.33
N ARG A 123 -14.57 -1.01 -3.32
CA ARG A 123 -15.45 -2.19 -3.36
C ARG A 123 -14.97 -3.31 -2.44
N ASP A 124 -13.71 -3.28 -2.02
CA ASP A 124 -13.04 -4.42 -1.39
C ASP A 124 -12.62 -4.19 0.07
N SER A 125 -12.72 -2.96 0.62
CA SER A 125 -12.31 -2.67 2.01
C SER A 125 -13.34 -1.88 2.83
N GLY A 126 -14.46 -1.45 2.24
CA GLY A 126 -15.47 -0.65 2.95
C GLY A 126 -15.00 0.75 3.37
N ILE A 127 -13.81 1.18 2.89
CA ILE A 127 -13.20 2.46 3.26
C ILE A 127 -13.75 3.57 2.36
N TRP A 128 -14.33 4.60 2.98
CA TRP A 128 -14.64 5.88 2.35
C TRP A 128 -13.37 6.73 2.27
N ILE A 129 -12.89 7.01 1.05
CA ILE A 129 -11.72 7.89 0.87
C ILE A 129 -12.07 9.34 1.27
N GLU A 130 -13.34 9.71 1.34
CA GLU A 130 -13.77 11.00 1.92
C GLU A 130 -13.30 11.18 3.37
N THR A 131 -13.20 10.11 4.18
CA THR A 131 -12.74 10.20 5.58
C THR A 131 -11.26 10.54 5.68
N CYS A 132 -10.40 9.99 4.80
CA CYS A 132 -8.98 10.33 4.75
C CYS A 132 -8.73 11.76 4.26
N VAL A 133 -9.72 12.34 3.59
CA VAL A 133 -9.59 13.60 2.84
C VAL A 133 -10.28 14.76 3.57
N GLY A 134 -11.27 14.51 4.44
CA GLY A 134 -12.03 15.52 5.19
C GLY A 134 -11.68 15.65 6.68
N THR A 135 -11.12 14.62 7.32
CA THR A 135 -10.69 14.72 8.72
C THR A 135 -9.28 15.32 8.77
N SER A 136 -9.12 16.38 9.57
CA SER A 136 -7.81 16.97 9.89
C SER A 136 -6.74 15.89 10.03
N MET A 137 -5.64 16.01 9.25
CA MET A 137 -4.50 15.09 9.14
C MET A 137 -3.71 14.89 10.47
N ARG A 138 -4.34 15.08 11.63
CA ARG A 138 -3.73 15.02 12.96
C ARG A 138 -3.92 13.68 13.68
N ASN A 139 -4.73 12.75 13.17
CA ASN A 139 -5.14 11.55 13.92
C ASN A 139 -5.02 10.20 13.19
N ILE A 140 -4.10 10.06 12.24
CA ILE A 140 -3.81 8.79 11.55
C ILE A 140 -2.96 7.80 12.37
N ASN A 141 -2.65 8.12 13.63
CA ASN A 141 -2.00 7.21 14.59
C ASN A 141 -3.00 6.55 15.57
N HIS A 142 -4.32 6.65 15.33
CA HIS A 142 -5.31 6.06 16.24
C HIS A 142 -5.49 4.54 15.98
N PRO A 143 -5.29 3.66 16.99
CA PRO A 143 -5.29 2.21 16.83
C PRO A 143 -6.58 1.64 16.21
N SER A 144 -7.74 2.24 16.50
CA SER A 144 -9.04 1.75 16.05
C SER A 144 -9.35 1.96 14.56
N PHE A 145 -8.44 2.54 13.77
CA PHE A 145 -8.62 2.74 12.33
C PHE A 145 -8.01 1.58 11.50
N LEU A 146 -7.17 0.76 12.11
CA LEU A 146 -6.57 -0.44 11.50
C LEU A 146 -7.29 -1.74 11.87
N ASP A 147 -8.17 -1.69 12.88
CA ASP A 147 -9.01 -2.82 13.32
C ASP A 147 -10.13 -3.19 12.32
N GLY A 148 -10.28 -2.44 11.23
CA GLY A 148 -11.24 -2.71 10.16
C GLY A 148 -10.79 -3.78 9.14
N ILE A 149 -9.55 -4.25 9.23
CA ILE A 149 -9.07 -5.43 8.49
C ILE A 149 -9.05 -6.61 9.47
N SER A 150 -10.20 -6.88 10.09
CA SER A 150 -10.46 -8.19 10.68
C SER A 150 -10.68 -9.15 9.52
N LEU A 151 -9.83 -10.16 9.44
CA LEU A 151 -10.03 -11.36 8.64
C LEU A 151 -11.41 -11.95 8.99
N LEU A 152 -12.41 -11.73 8.13
CA LEU A 152 -13.54 -12.64 8.08
C LEU A 152 -13.07 -13.91 7.34
N PRO A 153 -13.40 -15.11 7.86
CA PRO A 153 -13.09 -16.35 7.18
C PRO A 153 -13.83 -16.38 5.85
N ALA A 154 -13.15 -16.82 4.80
CA ALA A 154 -13.84 -17.22 3.58
C ALA A 154 -14.56 -18.54 3.89
N ASP A 155 -15.88 -18.48 3.98
CA ASP A 155 -16.73 -19.66 3.96
C ASP A 155 -16.50 -20.45 2.66
N VAL A 156 -15.89 -21.63 2.79
CA VAL A 156 -16.24 -22.89 2.09
C VAL A 156 -16.12 -24.01 3.12
#